data_AF-A0A960AB67-F1
#
_entry.id   AF-A0A960AB67-F1
#
_cell.length_a   1.000
_cell.length_b   1.000
_cell.length_c   1.000
_cell.angle_alpha   90.00
_cell.angle_beta   90.00
_cell.angle_gamma   90.00
#
_symmetry.space_group_name_H-M   'P 1'
#
loop_
_entity.id
_entity.type
_entity.pdbx_description
1 polymer ?
#
loop_
_entity_poly.entity_id
_entity_poly.type
_entity_poly.pdbx_seq_one_letter_code
_entity_poly.pdbx_strand_id
1 'polypeptide(L)'
;MTRSLPAHLGSRPAAAALVLALGLALATTLGAAAPASAAGATLDDPVGDTWGPGLDLTSATLRNLDHRLVVEVAVDRAVRGDLVVSVDPRHATGVRLVSKYRPQGHTHSFVLAGAFSDGGDGRSSRVTCRGFRVRWSEGAPTARLVMPARCLDHGRYGALRFAVLTERGSDTDWAPDGAAASPWVPRG
;
A
#
# COMPACT_ATOMS: atom_id res chain seq x y z
N MET A 1 3.37 -80.05 -24.57
CA MET A 1 3.96 -80.50 -25.85
C MET A 1 3.19 -79.83 -26.97
N THR A 2 3.91 -79.41 -28.03
CA THR A 2 3.47 -79.00 -29.38
C THR A 2 2.52 -77.80 -29.50
N ARG A 3 3.00 -76.59 -29.87
CA ARG A 3 3.43 -76.06 -31.20
C ARG A 3 2.28 -75.75 -32.17
N SER A 4 2.21 -74.45 -32.54
CA SER A 4 2.10 -73.91 -33.92
C SER A 4 0.77 -74.08 -34.68
N LEU A 5 0.22 -73.14 -35.47
CA LEU A 5 0.58 -71.81 -35.99
C LEU A 5 -0.70 -71.21 -36.68
N PRO A 6 -0.71 -69.95 -37.15
CA PRO A 6 -1.88 -69.11 -37.41
C PRO A 6 -2.37 -69.15 -38.86
N ALA A 7 -3.54 -68.56 -39.12
CA ALA A 7 -3.94 -68.13 -40.45
C ALA A 7 -4.17 -66.61 -40.45
N HIS A 8 -3.37 -65.94 -41.27
CA HIS A 8 -3.37 -64.52 -41.54
C HIS A 8 -4.35 -64.16 -42.67
N LEU A 9 -4.71 -62.88 -42.67
CA LEU A 9 -5.02 -62.01 -43.82
C LEU A 9 -6.43 -62.07 -44.43
N GLY A 10 -7.18 -61.01 -44.15
CA GLY A 10 -8.29 -60.54 -44.97
C GLY A 10 -8.46 -59.02 -44.83
N SER A 11 -7.94 -58.28 -45.82
CA SER A 11 -8.46 -56.99 -46.33
C SER A 11 -8.67 -55.78 -45.39
N ARG A 12 -7.79 -54.77 -45.53
CA ARG A 12 -8.12 -53.33 -45.45
C ARG A 12 -8.77 -52.91 -46.80
N PRO A 13 -9.60 -51.85 -46.96
CA PRO A 13 -9.42 -50.53 -46.32
C PRO A 13 -10.68 -49.68 -46.00
N ALA A 14 -10.42 -48.65 -45.19
CA ALA A 14 -10.94 -47.27 -45.19
C ALA A 14 -12.42 -46.97 -45.51
N ALA A 15 -13.10 -46.47 -44.47
CA ALA A 15 -14.02 -45.31 -44.45
C ALA A 15 -14.77 -45.38 -43.11
N ALA A 16 -15.11 -44.35 -42.37
CA ALA A 16 -14.83 -42.92 -42.32
C ALA A 16 -15.54 -42.46 -41.02
N ALA A 17 -15.09 -41.33 -40.45
CA ALA A 17 -15.85 -40.47 -39.53
C ALA A 17 -16.24 -41.04 -38.13
N LEU A 18 -15.63 -40.58 -37.03
CA LEU A 18 -15.91 -39.31 -36.32
C LEU A 18 -17.14 -39.40 -35.41
N VAL A 19 -16.95 -39.59 -34.10
CA VAL A 19 -17.64 -38.80 -33.05
C VAL A 19 -16.72 -38.67 -31.84
N LEU A 20 -16.53 -37.41 -31.46
CA LEU A 20 -15.74 -36.87 -30.37
C LEU A 20 -16.20 -37.33 -28.99
N ALA A 21 -15.20 -37.56 -28.14
CA ALA A 21 -15.06 -37.09 -26.76
C ALA A 21 -16.30 -36.51 -26.05
N LEU A 22 -16.68 -37.12 -24.93
CA LEU A 22 -17.15 -36.39 -23.75
C LEU A 22 -17.05 -37.30 -22.51
N GLY A 23 -16.27 -36.90 -21.50
CA GLY A 23 -16.32 -37.58 -20.20
C GLY A 23 -15.04 -37.57 -19.39
N LEU A 24 -14.26 -36.49 -19.38
CA LEU A 24 -13.21 -36.32 -18.37
C LEU A 24 -13.30 -34.95 -17.70
N ALA A 25 -13.20 -35.00 -16.37
CA ALA A 25 -12.85 -33.91 -15.45
C ALA A 25 -13.94 -32.90 -15.09
N LEU A 26 -14.89 -33.33 -14.25
CA LEU A 26 -15.50 -32.41 -13.27
C LEU A 26 -14.56 -32.29 -12.05
N ALA A 27 -13.36 -31.75 -12.27
CA ALA A 27 -12.54 -31.25 -11.18
C ALA A 27 -13.11 -29.87 -10.81
N THR A 28 -14.10 -29.86 -9.92
CA THR A 28 -14.58 -28.62 -9.30
C THR A 28 -13.40 -27.98 -8.59
N THR A 29 -12.82 -27.00 -9.26
CA THR A 29 -11.89 -26.03 -8.70
C THR A 29 -12.58 -25.39 -7.50
N LEU A 30 -12.24 -25.86 -6.30
CA LEU A 30 -12.42 -25.05 -5.10
C LEU A 30 -11.60 -23.79 -5.35
N GLY A 31 -12.26 -22.74 -5.79
CA GLY A 31 -11.69 -21.41 -5.90
C GLY A 31 -11.22 -21.01 -4.51
N ALA A 32 -9.93 -21.21 -4.26
CA ALA A 32 -9.23 -20.46 -3.24
C ALA A 32 -9.37 -18.99 -3.64
N ALA A 33 -10.37 -18.30 -3.08
CA ALA A 33 -10.36 -16.87 -3.03
C ALA A 33 -9.07 -16.50 -2.29
N ALA A 34 -8.01 -16.18 -3.03
CA ALA A 34 -6.80 -15.67 -2.44
C ALA A 34 -7.22 -14.48 -1.57
N PRO A 35 -6.80 -14.42 -0.30
CA PRO A 35 -7.08 -13.25 0.51
C PRO A 35 -6.60 -12.04 -0.29
N ALA A 36 -7.45 -11.02 -0.43
CA ALA A 36 -7.09 -9.80 -1.11
C ALA A 36 -5.83 -9.26 -0.43
N SER A 37 -4.68 -9.47 -1.08
CA SER A 37 -3.39 -9.09 -0.53
C SER A 37 -3.38 -7.57 -0.50
N ALA A 38 -3.44 -7.02 0.70
CA ALA A 38 -3.23 -5.61 0.98
C ALA A 38 -2.04 -5.09 0.16
N ALA A 39 -2.32 -4.30 -0.88
CA ALA A 39 -1.27 -3.69 -1.66
C ALA A 39 -0.59 -2.61 -0.81
N GLY A 40 0.74 -2.59 -0.85
CA GLY A 40 1.54 -1.62 -0.14
C GLY A 40 2.76 -1.22 -0.91
N ALA A 41 3.30 -0.05 -0.57
CA ALA A 41 4.62 0.38 -0.99
C ALA A 41 5.41 0.84 0.22
N THR A 42 6.71 0.58 0.18
CA THR A 42 7.68 1.06 1.15
C THR A 42 8.60 2.05 0.46
N LEU A 43 8.89 3.13 1.17
CA LEU A 43 9.96 4.07 0.88
C LEU A 43 11.03 3.81 1.94
N ASP A 44 12.26 3.59 1.51
CA ASP A 44 13.42 3.49 2.38
C ASP A 44 14.19 4.80 2.32
N ASP A 45 14.78 5.18 3.44
CA ASP A 45 15.43 6.48 3.63
C ASP A 45 16.74 6.27 4.42
N PRO A 46 17.88 6.79 3.94
CA PRO A 46 19.16 6.62 4.62
C PRO A 46 19.19 7.28 6.01
N VAL A 47 19.61 6.54 7.04
CA VAL A 47 19.83 7.13 8.38
C VAL A 47 20.86 8.26 8.32
N GLY A 48 20.53 9.40 8.93
CA GLY A 48 21.44 10.52 9.15
C GLY A 48 21.56 11.49 7.98
N ASP A 49 20.65 11.44 7.02
CA ASP A 49 20.54 12.44 5.94
C ASP A 49 19.63 13.62 6.31
N THR A 50 18.92 13.54 7.45
CA THR A 50 18.15 14.66 8.00
C THR A 50 19.03 15.89 8.28
N TRP A 51 18.48 17.07 7.98
CA TRP A 51 19.15 18.33 8.31
C TRP A 51 18.76 18.76 9.71
N GLY A 52 19.59 18.46 10.71
CA GLY A 52 19.42 18.94 12.09
C GLY A 52 18.90 17.88 13.08
N PRO A 53 18.54 18.27 14.32
CA PRO A 53 18.11 17.35 15.39
C PRO A 53 16.62 16.94 15.30
N GLY A 54 16.07 16.93 14.09
CA GLY A 54 14.68 16.58 13.80
C GLY A 54 14.40 15.07 13.90
N LEU A 55 13.21 14.68 13.45
CA LEU A 55 12.91 13.27 13.19
C LEU A 55 13.64 12.87 11.90
N ASP A 56 14.54 11.90 12.02
CA ASP A 56 15.28 11.29 10.91
C ASP A 56 14.51 10.05 10.43
N LEU A 57 13.92 10.14 9.26
CA LEU A 57 13.15 9.10 8.63
C LEU A 57 14.08 7.96 8.20
N THR A 58 13.56 6.73 8.25
CA THR A 58 14.34 5.54 7.84
C THR A 58 13.53 4.64 6.93
N SER A 59 12.22 4.59 7.15
CA SER A 59 11.30 4.00 6.19
C SER A 59 9.88 4.50 6.41
N ALA A 60 9.09 4.43 5.35
CA ALA A 60 7.65 4.61 5.44
C ALA A 60 6.94 3.58 4.57
N THR A 61 6.00 2.84 5.16
CA THR A 61 5.17 1.88 4.44
C THR A 61 3.73 2.33 4.45
N LEU A 62 3.12 2.47 3.28
CA LEU A 62 1.68 2.65 3.13
C LEU A 62 1.04 1.33 2.73
N ARG A 63 -0.05 0.96 3.40
CA ARG A 63 -0.97 -0.13 3.01
C ARG A 63 -2.33 0.45 2.67
N ASN A 64 -2.80 0.20 1.45
CA ASN A 64 -4.08 0.67 0.95
C ASN A 64 -5.13 -0.43 1.06
N LEU A 65 -5.83 -0.50 2.20
CA LEU A 65 -6.83 -1.52 2.46
C LEU A 65 -8.24 -1.03 2.13
N ASP A 66 -9.14 -1.97 1.83
CA ASP A 66 -10.58 -1.78 1.58
C ASP A 66 -11.27 -0.68 2.42
N HIS A 67 -11.04 -0.65 3.74
CA HIS A 67 -11.78 0.23 4.64
C HIS A 67 -10.93 1.28 5.35
N ARG A 68 -9.61 1.23 5.16
CA ARG A 68 -8.66 2.12 5.83
C ARG A 68 -7.32 2.09 5.12
N LEU A 69 -6.62 3.21 5.18
CA LEU A 69 -5.19 3.25 4.94
C LEU A 69 -4.43 3.19 6.26
N VAL A 70 -3.31 2.49 6.23
CA VAL A 70 -2.36 2.39 7.33
C VAL A 70 -1.02 2.87 6.82
N VAL A 71 -0.41 3.81 7.52
CA VAL A 71 0.95 4.24 7.25
C VAL A 71 1.79 3.97 8.49
N GLU A 72 2.89 3.26 8.32
CA GLU A 72 3.88 2.99 9.35
C GLU A 72 5.15 3.73 8.95
N VAL A 73 5.58 4.67 9.79
CA VAL A 73 6.75 5.51 9.56
C VAL A 73 7.77 5.21 10.65
N ALA A 74 8.91 4.66 10.27
CA ALA A 74 10.03 4.41 11.18
C ALA A 74 11.01 5.57 11.13
N VAL A 75 11.55 5.93 12.29
CA VAL A 75 12.57 6.98 12.44
C VAL A 75 13.78 6.41 13.17
N ASP A 76 14.95 7.01 13.04
CA ASP A 76 16.13 6.60 13.81
C ASP A 76 15.85 6.75 15.31
N ARG A 77 15.33 7.92 15.70
CA ARG A 77 14.99 8.25 17.09
C ARG A 77 13.67 9.01 17.17
N ALA A 78 12.82 8.59 18.12
CA ALA A 78 11.54 9.24 18.41
C ALA A 78 11.74 10.54 19.22
N VAL A 79 12.32 11.56 18.60
CA VAL A 79 12.49 12.90 19.19
C VAL A 79 11.30 13.80 18.89
N ARG A 80 11.24 14.99 19.51
CA ARG A 80 10.22 15.99 19.18
C ARG A 80 10.34 16.41 17.71
N GLY A 81 9.23 16.35 16.98
CA GLY A 81 9.14 16.82 15.60
C GLY A 81 7.70 16.79 15.10
N ASP A 82 7.48 17.29 13.89
CA ASP A 82 6.22 17.20 13.18
C ASP A 82 6.38 16.17 12.06
N LEU A 83 5.49 15.18 12.00
CA LEU A 83 5.43 14.17 10.95
C LEU A 83 4.23 14.46 10.05
N VAL A 84 4.46 14.53 8.74
CA VAL A 84 3.44 14.78 7.73
C VAL A 84 3.51 13.70 6.67
N VAL A 85 2.44 12.93 6.52
CA VAL A 85 2.30 11.97 5.41
C VAL A 85 1.32 12.56 4.40
N SER A 86 1.81 12.87 3.20
CA SER A 86 0.99 13.26 2.05
C SER A 86 0.41 12.02 1.39
N VAL A 87 -0.89 12.04 1.10
CA VAL A 87 -1.58 10.93 0.43
C VAL A 87 -2.34 11.48 -0.77
N ASP A 88 -1.92 11.08 -1.96
CA ASP A 88 -2.50 11.51 -3.24
C ASP A 88 -3.32 10.37 -3.86
N PRO A 89 -4.64 10.52 -4.03
CA PRO A 89 -5.44 9.63 -4.87
C PRO A 89 -5.32 10.04 -6.35
N ARG A 90 -5.39 9.06 -7.26
CA ARG A 90 -5.13 9.29 -8.70
C ARG A 90 -6.03 10.32 -9.38
N HIS A 91 -7.27 10.49 -8.92
CA HIS A 91 -8.30 11.29 -9.58
C HIS A 91 -9.12 12.15 -8.61
N ALA A 92 -8.56 12.50 -7.46
CA ALA A 92 -9.21 13.33 -6.46
C ALA A 92 -8.18 14.20 -5.73
N THR A 93 -8.65 15.17 -4.95
CA THR A 93 -7.79 15.94 -4.05
C THR A 93 -7.30 15.05 -2.92
N GLY A 94 -6.00 15.14 -2.61
CA GLY A 94 -5.38 14.38 -1.55
C GLY A 94 -5.57 14.98 -0.17
N VAL A 95 -4.85 14.40 0.79
CA VAL A 95 -4.82 14.87 2.18
C VAL A 95 -3.41 14.77 2.74
N ARG A 96 -3.16 15.49 3.83
CA ARG A 96 -1.97 15.32 4.66
C ARG A 96 -2.35 14.85 6.04
N LEU A 97 -1.76 13.73 6.48
CA LEU A 97 -1.91 13.16 7.81
C LEU A 97 -0.80 13.73 8.68
N VAL A 98 -1.16 14.52 9.69
CA VAL A 98 -0.19 15.25 10.50
C VAL A 98 -0.15 14.69 11.92
N SER A 99 1.04 14.52 12.46
CA SER A 99 1.30 14.25 13.87
C SER A 99 2.40 15.16 14.41
N LYS A 100 2.03 16.15 15.23
CA LYS A 100 2.98 16.98 15.99
C LYS A 100 3.41 16.19 17.22
N TYR A 101 4.48 15.40 17.09
CA TYR A 101 4.93 14.48 18.12
C TYR A 101 5.69 15.20 19.24
N ARG A 102 5.28 14.93 20.48
CA ARG A 102 5.87 15.51 21.69
C ARG A 102 6.03 14.36 22.70
N PRO A 103 7.21 13.74 22.85
CA PRO A 103 7.38 12.54 23.69
C PRO A 103 7.04 12.78 25.17
N GLN A 104 7.42 13.93 25.70
CA GLN A 104 7.17 14.32 27.10
C GLN A 104 5.89 15.16 27.27
N GLY A 105 5.01 15.21 26.26
CA GLY A 105 3.84 16.09 26.28
C GLY A 105 2.68 15.58 25.45
N HIS A 106 1.77 16.48 25.08
CA HIS A 106 0.62 16.12 24.26
C HIS A 106 0.99 16.09 22.78
N THR A 107 0.95 14.91 22.20
CA THR A 107 1.01 14.74 20.75
C THR A 107 -0.34 15.14 20.15
N HIS A 108 -0.30 16.00 19.13
CA HIS A 108 -1.50 16.45 18.42
C HIS A 108 -1.50 15.91 16.99
N SER A 109 -2.56 15.20 16.62
CA SER A 109 -2.71 14.64 15.29
C SER A 109 -4.00 15.11 14.62
N PHE A 110 -3.92 15.48 13.34
CA PHE A 110 -5.06 15.95 12.56
C PHE A 110 -4.84 15.69 11.06
N VAL A 111 -5.89 15.89 10.27
CA VAL A 111 -5.82 15.77 8.80
C VAL A 111 -5.98 17.16 8.18
N LEU A 112 -5.17 17.46 7.17
CA LEU A 112 -5.28 18.65 6.34
C LEU A 112 -5.80 18.29 4.95
N ALA A 113 -6.61 19.15 4.35
CA ALA A 113 -6.99 19.06 2.95
C ALA A 113 -5.78 19.32 2.03
N GLY A 114 -5.71 18.61 0.92
CA GLY A 114 -4.66 18.77 -0.07
C GLY A 114 -3.41 17.96 0.28
N ALA A 115 -2.92 17.21 -0.69
CA ALA A 115 -1.61 16.60 -0.71
C ALA A 115 -0.58 17.56 -1.31
N PHE A 116 0.70 17.17 -1.26
CA PHE A 116 1.80 18.00 -1.74
C PHE A 116 1.73 18.25 -3.26
N SER A 117 1.10 17.33 -4.02
CA SER A 117 0.99 17.47 -5.47
C SER A 117 -0.24 18.24 -5.96
N ASP A 118 -1.14 18.68 -5.06
CA ASP A 118 -2.40 19.33 -5.43
C ASP A 118 -2.24 20.82 -5.86
N GLY A 119 -1.01 21.37 -5.90
CA GLY A 119 -0.71 22.66 -6.55
C GLY A 119 -1.32 23.92 -5.92
N GLY A 120 -1.71 23.88 -4.64
CA GLY A 120 -2.33 25.01 -3.94
C GLY A 120 -1.35 26.11 -3.48
N ASP A 121 -1.89 27.22 -2.97
CA ASP A 121 -1.16 28.38 -2.42
C ASP A 121 -0.46 28.11 -1.06
N GLY A 122 -0.28 26.84 -0.71
CA GLY A 122 0.25 26.38 0.58
C GLY A 122 -0.76 26.45 1.74
N ARG A 123 -1.94 27.05 1.55
CA ARG A 123 -2.97 27.12 2.61
C ARG A 123 -3.82 25.86 2.59
N SER A 124 -3.65 25.03 3.60
CA SER A 124 -4.53 23.88 3.84
C SER A 124 -5.35 24.06 5.10
N SER A 125 -6.65 23.80 4.98
CA SER A 125 -7.58 23.76 6.09
C SER A 125 -7.55 22.38 6.75
N ARG A 126 -7.83 22.34 8.06
CA ARG A 126 -8.10 21.08 8.76
C ARG A 126 -9.40 20.49 8.26
N VAL A 127 -9.40 19.18 8.02
CA VAL A 127 -10.60 18.43 7.67
C VAL A 127 -10.96 17.46 8.78
N THR A 128 -12.27 17.27 8.98
CA THR A 128 -12.76 16.34 10.00
C THR A 128 -12.66 14.92 9.47
N CYS A 129 -11.76 14.12 10.03
CA CYS A 129 -11.72 12.68 9.80
C CYS A 129 -11.95 11.92 11.11
N ARG A 130 -13.20 11.56 11.39
CA ARG A 130 -13.53 10.74 12.56
C ARG A 130 -12.86 9.38 12.43
N GLY A 131 -12.08 8.99 13.44
CA GLY A 131 -11.37 7.71 13.48
C GLY A 131 -9.95 7.75 12.91
N PHE A 132 -9.47 8.91 12.44
CA PHE A 132 -8.04 9.13 12.28
C PHE A 132 -7.34 9.01 13.63
N ARG A 133 -6.24 8.25 13.67
CA ARG A 133 -5.45 8.04 14.89
C ARG A 133 -4.00 7.81 14.55
N VAL A 134 -3.13 8.21 15.47
CA VAL A 134 -1.69 7.99 15.39
C VAL A 134 -1.24 7.35 16.69
N ARG A 135 -0.44 6.28 16.59
CA ARG A 135 0.21 5.65 17.74
C ARG A 135 1.71 5.68 17.54
N TRP A 136 2.43 6.28 18.49
CA TRP A 136 3.89 6.22 18.55
C TRP A 136 4.34 5.05 19.42
N SER A 137 5.44 4.43 19.04
CA SER A 137 6.15 3.38 19.78
C SER A 137 7.58 3.86 20.02
N GLU A 138 8.04 3.85 21.27
CA GLU A 138 9.39 4.32 21.62
C GLU A 138 10.43 3.19 21.61
N GLY A 139 10.04 1.95 21.96
CA GLY A 139 10.95 0.79 21.97
C GLY A 139 11.35 0.29 20.56
N ALA A 140 10.59 0.70 19.56
CA ALA A 140 10.91 0.64 18.14
C ALA A 140 10.35 1.95 17.56
N PRO A 141 11.19 2.98 17.33
CA PRO A 141 10.76 4.33 17.00
C PRO A 141 9.90 4.35 15.74
N THR A 142 8.59 4.30 15.91
CA THR A 142 7.64 4.15 14.81
C THR A 142 6.35 4.87 15.10
N ALA A 143 5.87 5.64 14.13
CA ALA A 143 4.55 6.23 14.10
C ALA A 143 3.63 5.39 13.21
N ARG A 144 2.54 4.89 13.79
CA ARG A 144 1.50 4.19 13.07
C ARG A 144 0.25 5.06 12.92
N LEU A 145 0.03 5.56 11.70
CA LEU A 145 -1.11 6.37 11.33
C LEU A 145 -2.19 5.47 10.70
N VAL A 146 -3.45 5.65 11.13
CA VAL A 146 -4.60 4.94 10.54
C VAL A 146 -5.65 5.97 10.17
N MET A 147 -6.04 5.98 8.90
CA MET A 147 -7.15 6.80 8.42
C MET A 147 -8.25 5.90 7.82
N PRO A 148 -9.51 6.03 8.26
CA PRO A 148 -10.63 5.38 7.59
C PRO A 148 -10.77 5.83 6.13
N ALA A 149 -11.07 4.90 5.23
CA ALA A 149 -11.20 5.18 3.79
C ALA A 149 -12.22 6.30 3.49
N ARG A 150 -13.34 6.34 4.23
CA ARG A 150 -14.38 7.37 4.08
C ARG A 150 -13.88 8.82 4.21
N CYS A 151 -12.71 9.05 4.81
CA CYS A 151 -12.13 10.38 4.98
C CYS A 151 -11.43 10.91 3.74
N LEU A 152 -11.20 10.05 2.73
CA LEU A 152 -10.61 10.41 1.45
C LEU A 152 -11.64 10.12 0.36
N ASP A 153 -12.07 11.15 -0.37
CA ASP A 153 -13.08 11.03 -1.44
C ASP A 153 -14.29 10.12 -1.09
N HIS A 154 -14.82 10.25 0.14
CA HIS A 154 -15.92 9.41 0.64
C HIS A 154 -15.68 7.88 0.55
N GLY A 155 -14.41 7.45 0.49
CA GLY A 155 -14.00 6.07 0.32
C GLY A 155 -14.00 5.59 -1.14
N ARG A 156 -14.13 6.49 -2.13
CA ARG A 156 -14.15 6.19 -3.57
C ARG A 156 -12.83 6.50 -4.28
N TYR A 157 -11.74 6.53 -3.53
CA TYR A 157 -10.39 6.59 -4.09
C TYR A 157 -9.94 5.19 -4.56
N GLY A 158 -9.30 5.14 -5.73
CA GLY A 158 -8.68 3.92 -6.25
C GLY A 158 -7.26 3.74 -5.70
N ALA A 159 -6.28 3.77 -6.61
CA ALA A 159 -4.88 3.74 -6.23
C ALA A 159 -4.45 5.04 -5.53
N LEU A 160 -3.49 4.91 -4.61
CA LEU A 160 -2.87 6.00 -3.86
C LEU A 160 -1.38 6.07 -4.16
N ARG A 161 -0.77 7.22 -3.98
CA ARG A 161 0.68 7.35 -3.74
C ARG A 161 0.89 8.21 -2.51
N PHE A 162 2.09 8.22 -1.97
CA PHE A 162 2.39 9.00 -0.78
C PHE A 162 3.82 9.53 -0.76
N ALA A 163 4.02 10.57 0.04
CA ALA A 163 5.31 11.11 0.42
C ALA A 163 5.28 11.42 1.91
N VAL A 164 6.45 11.46 2.53
CA VAL A 164 6.61 11.76 3.96
C VAL A 164 7.54 12.94 4.09
N LEU A 165 7.18 13.84 4.99
CA LEU A 165 7.94 15.02 5.38
C LEU A 165 8.00 15.02 6.91
N THR A 166 9.20 15.06 7.46
CA THR A 166 9.45 15.33 8.87
C THR A 166 10.05 16.71 9.02
N GLU A 167 9.59 17.46 10.03
CA GLU A 167 10.07 18.83 10.26
C GLU A 167 10.28 19.15 11.74
N ARG A 168 11.28 20.00 12.00
CA ARG A 168 11.42 20.74 13.27
C ARG A 168 12.01 22.13 13.02
N GLY A 169 11.16 23.10 12.68
CA GLY A 169 11.64 24.45 12.35
C GLY A 169 12.17 24.47 10.93
N SER A 170 13.47 24.74 10.73
CA SER A 170 14.12 24.61 9.41
C SER A 170 14.59 23.18 9.11
N ASP A 171 14.65 22.33 10.13
CA ASP A 171 15.07 20.93 9.99
C ASP A 171 14.01 20.21 9.16
N THR A 172 14.43 19.59 8.07
CA THR A 172 13.54 18.94 7.11
C THR A 172 14.17 17.65 6.64
N ASP A 173 13.34 16.62 6.57
CA ASP A 173 13.68 15.35 5.96
C ASP A 173 12.46 14.79 5.22
N TRP A 174 12.70 14.13 4.10
CA TRP A 174 11.71 13.84 3.07
C TRP A 174 11.96 12.51 2.38
N ALA A 175 10.93 11.65 2.34
CA ALA A 175 10.92 10.48 1.47
C ALA A 175 9.74 10.49 0.48
N PRO A 176 9.95 10.03 -0.77
CA PRO A 176 11.22 9.52 -1.30
C PRO A 176 12.19 10.65 -1.69
N ASP A 177 13.48 10.45 -1.44
CA ASP A 177 14.52 11.33 -2.01
C ASP A 177 14.54 11.24 -3.55
N GLY A 178 14.76 12.38 -4.22
CA GLY A 178 14.84 12.48 -5.67
C GLY A 178 13.52 12.26 -6.45
N ALA A 179 12.40 12.00 -5.78
CA ALA A 179 11.09 11.84 -6.41
C ALA A 179 9.98 12.57 -5.64
N ALA A 180 8.93 12.96 -6.36
CA ALA A 180 7.83 13.71 -5.75
C ALA A 180 6.96 12.86 -4.79
N ALA A 181 6.87 11.54 -5.04
CA ALA A 181 6.05 10.59 -4.28
C ALA A 181 6.39 9.13 -4.65
N SER A 182 5.88 8.19 -3.86
CA SER A 182 5.93 6.75 -4.11
C SER A 182 5.31 6.37 -5.47
N PRO A 183 5.57 5.13 -5.96
CA PRO A 183 4.71 4.51 -6.96
C PRO A 183 3.25 4.43 -6.51
N TRP A 184 2.35 4.21 -7.48
CA TRP A 184 0.94 4.02 -7.22
C TRP A 184 0.67 2.65 -6.58
N VAL A 185 0.10 2.68 -5.38
CA VAL A 185 -0.36 1.54 -4.58
C VAL A 185 -1.83 1.28 -4.92
N PRO A 186 -2.18 0.17 -5.58
CA PRO A 186 -3.57 -0.18 -5.85
C PRO A 186 -4.33 -0.38 -4.54
N ARG A 187 -5.65 -0.38 -4.62
CA ARG A 187 -6.49 -0.72 -3.47
C ARG A 187 -6.58 -2.24 -3.37
N GLY A 188 -6.30 -2.77 -2.19
CA GLY A 188 -6.50 -4.18 -1.86
C GLY A 188 -7.73 -4.40 -1.02
#